data_AF-A0A0G0RP55-F1
#
_entry.id   AF-A0A0G0RP55-F1
#
_cell.length_a   1.000
_cell.length_b   1.000
_cell.length_c   1.000
_cell.angle_alpha   90.00
_cell.angle_beta   90.00
_cell.angle_gamma   90.00
#
_symmetry.space_group_name_H-M   'P 1'
#
loop_
_entity.id
_entity.type
_entity.pdbx_description
1 polymer ?
#
loop_
_entity_poly.entity_id
_entity_poly.type
_entity_poly.pdbx_seq_one_letter_code
_entity_poly.pdbx_strand_id
1 'polypeptide(L)' 'IKISYRDENGKEHVKDFRGFSAIVIQHELDHLDGVLFTKHVMAQGEQLYLSYKNEKGEDEFEEIKV' A
#
# COMPACT_ATOMS: atom_id res chain seq x y z
N ILE A 1 4.94 13.75 4.74
CA ILE A 1 5.12 13.07 6.04
C ILE A 1 6.51 13.37 6.57
N LYS A 2 6.66 13.53 7.88
CA LYS A 2 7.95 13.68 8.54
C LYS A 2 8.26 12.39 9.29
N ILE A 3 9.39 11.76 8.98
CA ILE A 3 9.72 10.44 9.53
C ILE A 3 11.07 10.49 10.23
N SER A 4 11.12 9.82 11.38
CA SER A 4 12.36 9.47 12.08
C SER A 4 12.68 8.00 11.80
N TYR A 5 13.89 7.72 11.34
CA TYR A 5 14.33 6.35 11.04
C TYR A 5 15.83 6.18 11.29
N ARG A 6 16.28 4.93 11.33
CA ARG A 6 17.70 4.57 11.36
C ARG A 6 18.12 4.04 10.01
N ASP A 7 19.31 4.44 9.55
CA ASP A 7 19.91 3.87 8.34
C ASP A 7 20.55 2.50 8.61
N GLU A 8 21.15 1.92 7.58
CA GLU A 8 21.82 0.61 7.64
C GLU A 8 23.00 0.56 8.62
N ASN A 9 23.54 1.71 9.01
CA ASN A 9 24.61 1.84 9.99
C ASN A 9 24.08 2.17 11.40
N GLY A 10 22.75 2.21 11.57
CA GLY A 10 22.08 2.52 12.84
C GLY A 10 22.03 4.02 13.18
N LYS A 11 22.45 4.91 12.26
CA LYS A 11 22.43 6.35 12.51
C LYS A 11 21.02 6.90 12.35
N GLU A 12 20.62 7.78 13.27
CA GLU A 12 19.28 8.39 13.26
C GLU A 12 19.18 9.55 12.26
N HIS A 13 18.06 9.58 11.55
CA HIS A 13 17.70 10.60 10.58
C HIS A 13 16.28 11.07 10.81
N VAL A 14 16.05 12.37 10.59
CA VAL A 14 14.71 12.96 10.55
C VAL A 14 14.56 13.71 9.24
N LYS A 15 13.61 13.28 8.40
CA LYS A 15 13.44 13.84 7.05
C LYS A 15 11.98 13.98 6.67
N ASP A 16 11.69 15.04 5.92
CA ASP A 16 10.40 15.30 5.29
C ASP A 16 10.36 14.70 3.88
N PHE A 17 9.33 13.89 3.63
CA PHE A 17 9.05 13.27 2.34
C PHE A 17 7.71 13.76 1.77
N ARG A 18 7.65 13.91 0.45
CA ARG A 18 6.48 14.40 -0.29
C ARG A 18 6.29 13.60 -1.59
N GLY A 19 5.12 13.75 -2.21
CA GLY A 19 4.79 13.11 -3.49
C GLY A 19 4.88 11.59 -3.40
N PHE A 20 5.37 10.97 -4.48
CA PHE A 20 5.42 9.51 -4.60
C PHE A 20 6.21 8.82 -3.49
N SER A 21 7.38 9.36 -3.10
CA SER A 21 8.18 8.78 -2.01
C SER A 21 7.43 8.75 -0.68
N ALA A 22 6.60 9.76 -0.39
CA ALA A 22 5.78 9.74 0.81
C ALA A 22 4.71 8.63 0.75
N ILE A 23 4.14 8.37 -0.42
CA ILE A 23 3.14 7.31 -0.61
C ILE A 23 3.77 5.95 -0.35
N VAL A 24 4.90 5.66 -0.99
CA VAL A 24 5.62 4.39 -0.82
C VAL A 24 6.00 4.18 0.64
N ILE A 25 6.57 5.19 1.31
CA ILE A 25 6.97 5.01 2.70
C ILE A 25 5.76 4.74 3.61
N GLN A 26 4.63 5.40 3.40
CA GLN A 26 3.41 5.10 4.17
C GLN A 26 2.92 3.68 3.91
N HIS A 27 2.95 3.22 2.66
CA HIS A 27 2.59 1.85 2.29
C HIS A 27 3.46 0.81 3.00
N GLU A 28 4.78 1.01 3.01
CA GLU A 28 5.70 0.08 3.70
C GLU A 28 5.55 0.14 5.23
N LEU A 29 5.23 1.32 5.79
CA LEU A 29 4.94 1.45 7.22
C LEU A 29 3.65 0.73 7.61
N ASP A 30 2.59 0.83 6.80
CA ASP A 30 1.34 0.10 7.02
C ASP A 30 1.59 -1.42 7.11
N HIS A 31 2.52 -1.95 6.33
CA HIS A 31 2.91 -3.36 6.39
C HIS A 31 3.53 -3.75 7.74
N LEU A 32 4.23 -2.84 8.43
CA LEU A 32 4.74 -3.09 9.79
C LEU A 32 3.61 -3.24 10.81
N ASP A 33 2.48 -2.57 10.56
CA ASP A 33 1.26 -2.64 11.37
C ASP A 33 0.28 -3.73 10.88
N GLY A 34 0.68 -4.54 9.89
CA GLY A 34 -0.17 -5.58 9.31
C GLY A 34 -1.35 -5.03 8.50
N VAL A 35 -1.26 -3.80 8.03
CA VAL A 35 -2.27 -3.14 7.20
C VAL A 35 -1.88 -3.29 5.72
N LEU A 36 -2.82 -3.80 4.92
CA LEU A 36 -2.72 -3.80 3.46
C LEU A 36 -3.55 -2.65 2.88
N PHE A 37 -3.18 -2.17 1.69
CA PHE A 37 -3.88 -1.05 1.05
C PHE A 37 -5.37 -1.34 0.84
N THR A 38 -5.76 -2.60 0.62
CA THR A 38 -7.15 -3.03 0.47
C THR A 38 -7.99 -2.67 1.70
N LYS A 39 -7.42 -2.72 2.91
CA LYS A 39 -8.09 -2.30 4.14
C LYS A 39 -8.46 -0.83 4.12
N HIS A 40 -7.60 0.03 3.57
CA HIS A 40 -7.89 1.45 3.39
C HIS A 40 -8.97 1.68 2.32
N VAL A 41 -8.90 0.98 1.20
CA VAL A 41 -9.92 1.05 0.12
C VAL A 41 -11.31 0.67 0.68
N MET A 42 -11.39 -0.42 1.44
CA MET A 42 -12.63 -0.83 2.12
C MET A 42 -13.12 0.21 3.13
N ALA A 43 -12.21 0.78 3.93
CA ALA A 43 -12.56 1.82 4.91
C ALA A 43 -13.05 3.13 4.26
N GLN A 44 -12.61 3.39 3.02
CA GLN A 44 -13.05 4.53 2.21
C GLN A 44 -14.38 4.24 1.48
N GLY A 45 -14.88 3.01 1.51
CA GLY A 45 -16.09 2.59 0.79
C GLY A 45 -15.88 2.46 -0.71
N GLU A 46 -14.63 2.31 -1.15
CA GLU A 46 -14.25 2.15 -2.55
C GLU A 46 -14.31 0.67 -2.98
N GLN A 47 -14.44 0.43 -4.27
CA GLN A 47 -14.61 -0.91 -4.83
C GLN A 47 -13.27 -1.64 -4.98
N LEU A 48 -13.25 -2.94 -4.67
CA LEU A 48 -12.12 -3.84 -4.88
C LEU A 48 -12.45 -4.88 -5.96
N TYR A 49 -11.46 -5.22 -6.78
CA TYR A 49 -11.62 -6.19 -7.85
C TYR A 49 -10.56 -7.29 -7.74
N LEU A 50 -10.98 -8.55 -7.89
CA LEU A 50 -10.07 -9.68 -8.06
C LEU A 50 -9.82 -9.89 -9.54
N SER A 51 -8.56 -9.82 -9.96
CA SER A 51 -8.18 -10.17 -11.33
C SER A 51 -7.86 -11.66 -11.45
N TYR A 52 -8.45 -12.34 -12.42
CA TYR A 52 -8.10 -13.72 -12.77
C TYR A 52 -8.00 -13.88 -14.30
N LYS A 53 -7.35 -14.96 -14.75
CA LYS A 53 -7.26 -15.30 -16.18
C LYS A 53 -8.36 -16.27 -16.57
N ASN A 54 -9.11 -15.93 -17.62
CA ASN A 54 -10.11 -16.84 -18.20
C ASN A 54 -9.44 -17.95 -19.06
N GLU A 55 -10.24 -18.88 -19.60
CA GLU A 55 -9.75 -19.98 -20.45
C GLU A 55 -9.00 -19.52 -21.71
N LYS A 56 -9.17 -18.25 -22.11
CA LYS A 56 -8.49 -17.62 -23.25
C LYS A 56 -7.24 -16.83 -22.85
N GLY A 57 -6.90 -16.79 -21.56
CA GLY A 57 -5.75 -16.08 -21.01
C GLY A 57 -5.95 -14.56 -20.83
N GLU A 58 -7.17 -14.07 -21.04
CA GLU A 58 -7.54 -12.66 -20.86
C GLU A 58 -7.76 -12.37 -19.37
N ASP A 59 -7.40 -11.16 -18.95
CA ASP A 59 -7.61 -10.71 -17.56
C ASP A 59 -9.06 -10.25 -17.39
N GLU A 60 -9.81 -10.96 -16.54
CA GLU A 60 -11.16 -10.60 -16.10
C GLU A 60 -11.12 -10.11 -14.65
N PHE A 61 -12.03 -9.21 -14.31
CA PHE A 61 -12.11 -8.57 -12.99
C PHE A 61 -13.48 -8.82 -12.38
N GLU A 62 -13.51 -9.42 -11.19
CA GLU A 62 -14.74 -9.61 -10.41
C GLU A 62 -14.72 -8.69 -9.19
N GLU A 63 -15.79 -7.93 -8.99
CA GLU A 63 -15.93 -7.06 -7.82
C GLU A 63 -16.08 -7.90 -6.54
N ILE A 64 -15.23 -7.63 -5.57
CA ILE A 64 -15.30 -8.27 -4.26
C ILE A 64 -16.26 -7.48 -3.38
N LYS A 65 -17.39 -8.11 -2.99
CA LYS A 65 -18.25 -7.58 -1.93
C LYS A 65 -17.68 -8.02 -0.58
N VAL A 66 -17.06 -7.08 0.14
CA VAL A 66 -16.51 -7.32 1.48
C VAL A 66 -17.52 -6.96 2.57
#